data_AF-A0A2V8WVN6-F1
#
_entry.id   AF-A0A2V8WVN6-F1
#
_cell.length_a   1.000
_cell.length_b   1.000
_cell.length_c   1.000
_cell.angle_alpha   90.00
_cell.angle_beta   90.00
_cell.angle_gamma   90.00
#
_symmetry.space_group_name_H-M   'P 1'
#
loop_
_entity.id
_entity.type
_entity.pdbx_description
1 polymer ?
#
loop_
_entity_poly.entity_id
_entity_poly.type
_entity_poly.pdbx_seq_one_letter_code
_entity_poly.pdbx_strand_id
1 'polypeptide(L)'
;MKKQKGFSLIELLIVVAIILIIAAIAIPNLMRSRMAANEASAVGSLRTINTAEVTYFTNYGTGFAPLGNLGGAIGAVCVASSATACLIDGLLSNGTKTGYVMATPIPGGLG
;
A
#
# COMPACT_ATOMS: atom_id res chain seq x y z
N MET A 1 50.67 -27.12 9.96
CA MET A 1 49.88 -26.27 10.86
C MET A 1 49.28 -25.11 10.07
N LYS A 2 47.97 -25.07 9.88
CA LYS A 2 47.29 -23.96 9.19
C LYS A 2 47.26 -22.76 10.13
N LYS A 3 47.97 -21.68 9.82
CA LYS A 3 47.89 -20.41 10.55
C LYS A 3 46.46 -19.88 10.42
N GLN A 4 45.67 -19.95 11.47
CA GLN A 4 44.40 -19.23 11.52
C GLN A 4 44.72 -17.74 11.68
N LYS A 5 44.38 -16.93 10.67
CA LYS A 5 44.38 -15.48 10.80
C LYS A 5 43.10 -15.09 11.53
N GLY A 6 43.23 -14.68 12.78
CA GLY A 6 42.14 -14.02 13.52
C GLY A 6 41.96 -12.59 13.02
N PHE A 7 40.72 -12.10 13.06
CA PHE A 7 40.37 -10.71 12.78
C PHE A 7 40.88 -9.81 13.91
N SER A 8 41.43 -8.65 13.58
CA SER A 8 41.83 -7.67 14.59
C SER A 8 40.62 -6.87 15.08
N LEU A 9 40.57 -6.54 16.38
CA LEU A 9 39.50 -5.72 16.95
C LEU A 9 39.43 -4.32 16.31
N ILE A 10 40.57 -3.76 15.91
CA ILE A 10 40.61 -2.46 15.21
C ILE A 10 40.02 -2.56 13.80
N GLU A 11 40.22 -3.68 13.10
CA GLU A 11 39.64 -3.91 11.77
C GLU A 11 38.12 -3.94 11.86
N LEU A 12 37.57 -4.61 12.88
CA LEU A 12 36.13 -4.64 13.11
C LEU A 12 35.56 -3.26 13.47
N LEU A 13 36.27 -2.49 14.30
CA LEU A 13 35.83 -1.16 14.74
C LEU A 13 35.69 -0.17 13.57
N ILE A 14 36.65 -0.14 12.66
CA ILE A 14 36.61 0.77 11.50
C ILE A 14 35.46 0.37 10.56
N VAL A 15 35.23 -0.93 10.38
CA VAL A 15 34.13 -1.42 9.54
C VAL A 15 32.77 -0.96 10.10
N VAL A 16 32.54 -1.12 11.40
CA VAL A 16 31.28 -0.68 12.03
C VAL A 16 31.15 0.85 11.94
N ALA A 17 32.22 1.60 12.14
CA ALA A 17 32.20 3.06 12.00
C ALA A 17 31.75 3.51 10.61
N ILE A 18 32.27 2.90 9.54
CA ILE A 18 31.89 3.23 8.16
C ILE A 18 30.42 2.84 7.88
N ILE A 19 29.98 1.66 8.34
CA ILE A 19 28.58 1.22 8.20
C ILE A 19 27.63 2.22 8.87
N LEU A 20 27.97 2.72 10.06
CA LEU A 20 27.15 3.70 10.79
C LEU A 20 27.06 5.05 10.06
N ILE A 21 28.15 5.52 9.45
CA ILE A 21 28.15 6.75 8.64
C ILE A 21 27.21 6.59 7.42
N ILE A 22 27.32 5.46 6.71
CA ILE A 22 26.45 5.17 5.56
C ILE A 22 25.00 5.06 6.00
N ALA A 23 24.72 4.31 7.08
CA ALA A 23 23.38 4.12 7.61
C ALA A 23 22.72 5.45 8.03
N ALA A 24 23.48 6.37 8.65
CA ALA A 24 22.97 7.67 9.05
C ALA A 24 22.43 8.51 7.87
N ILE A 25 23.03 8.39 6.68
CA ILE A 25 22.57 9.09 5.47
C ILE A 25 21.49 8.27 4.74
N ALA A 26 21.66 6.94 4.69
CA ALA A 26 20.78 6.06 3.93
C ALA A 26 19.39 5.92 4.55
N ILE A 27 19.28 5.81 5.88
CA ILE A 27 17.99 5.61 6.58
C ILE A 27 17.00 6.76 6.31
N PRO A 28 17.32 8.05 6.53
CA PRO A 28 16.35 9.12 6.28
C PRO A 28 15.96 9.23 4.80
N ASN A 29 16.90 8.98 3.88
CA ASN A 29 16.61 8.94 2.45
C ASN A 29 15.67 7.78 2.09
N LEU A 30 15.91 6.59 2.65
CA LEU A 30 15.05 5.43 2.48
C LEU A 30 13.65 5.69 3.02
N MET A 31 13.51 6.33 4.19
CA MET A 31 12.21 6.70 4.75
C MET A 31 11.44 7.63 3.81
N ARG A 32 12.10 8.65 3.25
CA ARG A 32 11.48 9.56 2.28
C ARG A 32 11.08 8.85 1.00
N SER A 33 11.93 7.99 0.47
CA SER A 33 11.65 7.18 -0.71
C SER A 33 10.44 6.26 -0.50
N ARG A 34 10.34 5.61 0.68
CA ARG A 34 9.18 4.79 1.05
C ARG A 34 7.90 5.61 1.14
N MET A 35 7.94 6.81 1.72
CA MET A 35 6.75 7.69 1.76
C MET A 35 6.28 8.09 0.35
N ALA A 36 7.21 8.46 -0.54
CA ALA A 36 6.87 8.79 -1.93
C ALA A 36 6.30 7.58 -2.70
N ALA A 37 6.88 6.39 -2.51
CA ALA A 37 6.33 5.16 -3.08
C ALA A 37 4.93 4.85 -2.54
N ASN A 38 4.70 5.11 -1.25
CA ASN A 38 3.41 4.92 -0.62
C ASN A 38 2.35 5.88 -1.17
N GLU A 39 2.71 7.16 -1.35
CA GLU A 39 1.86 8.17 -1.97
C GLU A 39 1.52 7.81 -3.43
N ALA A 40 2.50 7.39 -4.23
CA ALA A 40 2.28 6.93 -5.60
C ALA A 40 1.33 5.71 -5.66
N SER A 41 1.46 4.76 -4.73
CA SER A 41 0.55 3.62 -4.59
C SER A 41 -0.87 4.06 -4.23
N ALA A 42 -1.01 5.07 -3.36
CA ALA A 42 -2.31 5.62 -2.99
C ALA A 42 -2.99 6.29 -4.19
N VAL A 43 -2.27 7.12 -4.94
CA VAL A 43 -2.78 7.75 -6.19
C VAL A 43 -3.19 6.69 -7.21
N GLY A 44 -2.39 5.64 -7.41
CA GLY A 44 -2.74 4.52 -8.29
C GLY A 44 -4.04 3.82 -7.85
N SER A 45 -4.20 3.63 -6.54
CA SER A 45 -5.40 3.00 -5.97
C SER A 45 -6.64 3.89 -6.13
N LEU A 46 -6.52 5.21 -5.98
CA LEU A 46 -7.61 6.16 -6.26
C LEU A 46 -8.05 6.12 -7.73
N ARG A 47 -7.10 6.01 -8.67
CA ARG A 47 -7.40 5.86 -10.09
C ARG A 47 -8.16 4.56 -10.39
N THR A 48 -7.76 3.46 -9.73
CA THR A 48 -8.48 2.18 -9.80
C THR A 48 -9.89 2.31 -9.26
N ILE A 49 -10.07 2.93 -8.09
CA ILE A 49 -11.39 3.18 -7.50
C ILE A 49 -12.25 4.02 -8.45
N ASN A 50 -11.73 5.11 -9.00
CA ASN A 50 -12.49 5.96 -9.93
C ASN A 50 -12.97 5.20 -11.17
N THR A 51 -12.11 4.35 -11.74
CA THR A 51 -12.48 3.50 -12.89
C THR A 51 -13.55 2.47 -12.51
N ALA A 52 -13.40 1.88 -11.32
CA ALA A 52 -14.38 0.93 -10.80
C ALA A 52 -15.73 1.60 -10.51
N GLU A 53 -15.74 2.82 -9.99
CA GLU A 53 -16.95 3.62 -9.78
C GLU A 53 -17.70 3.92 -11.08
N VAL A 54 -17.00 4.32 -12.14
CA VAL A 54 -17.61 4.54 -13.46
C VAL A 54 -18.19 3.24 -14.02
N THR A 55 -17.48 2.12 -13.81
CA THR A 55 -17.94 0.79 -14.24
C THR A 55 -19.18 0.36 -13.43
N TYR A 56 -19.18 0.59 -12.12
CA TYR A 56 -20.32 0.32 -11.24
C TYR A 56 -21.55 1.11 -11.68
N PHE A 57 -21.38 2.41 -11.92
CA PHE A 57 -22.46 3.27 -12.41
C PHE A 57 -23.04 2.75 -13.73
N THR A 58 -22.18 2.31 -14.65
CA THR A 58 -22.60 1.75 -15.95
C THR A 58 -23.36 0.43 -15.79
N ASN A 59 -22.93 -0.43 -14.85
CA ASN A 59 -23.52 -1.76 -14.65
C ASN A 59 -24.83 -1.73 -13.87
N TYR A 60 -24.97 -0.82 -12.90
CA TYR A 60 -26.08 -0.84 -11.94
C TYR A 60 -26.98 0.40 -12.00
N GLY A 61 -26.51 1.52 -12.57
CA GLY A 61 -27.32 2.73 -12.76
C GLY A 61 -27.75 3.44 -11.46
N THR A 62 -27.20 3.04 -10.31
CA THR A 62 -27.62 3.50 -8.96
C THR A 62 -26.77 4.64 -8.39
N GLY A 63 -25.85 5.21 -9.18
CA GLY A 63 -24.88 6.21 -8.70
C GLY A 63 -23.53 5.59 -8.34
N PHE A 64 -22.76 6.30 -7.51
CA PHE A 64 -21.47 5.82 -7.00
C PHE A 64 -21.65 4.95 -5.77
N ALA A 65 -20.84 3.91 -5.68
CA ALA A 65 -20.92 2.91 -4.63
C ALA A 65 -20.13 3.33 -3.37
N PRO A 66 -20.54 2.86 -2.17
CA PRO A 66 -19.62 2.84 -1.06
C PRO A 66 -18.45 1.89 -1.35
N LEU A 67 -17.25 2.23 -0.88
CA LEU A 67 -16.00 1.54 -1.22
C LEU A 67 -16.04 0.02 -0.97
N GLY A 68 -16.74 -0.42 0.08
CA GLY A 68 -16.93 -1.84 0.37
C GLY A 68 -17.66 -2.60 -0.75
N ASN A 69 -18.62 -1.95 -1.42
CA ASN A 69 -19.46 -2.56 -2.45
C ASN A 69 -18.74 -2.67 -3.80
N LEU A 70 -17.65 -1.92 -4.02
CA LEU A 70 -16.83 -2.05 -5.23
C LEU A 70 -16.07 -3.38 -5.26
N GLY A 71 -15.77 -3.97 -4.10
CA GLY A 71 -15.00 -5.22 -3.99
C GLY A 71 -15.83 -6.44 -3.59
N GLY A 72 -15.12 -7.52 -3.29
CA GLY A 72 -15.66 -8.73 -2.66
C GLY A 72 -14.99 -8.98 -1.30
N ALA A 73 -15.55 -9.91 -0.52
CA ALA A 73 -14.92 -10.34 0.72
C ALA A 73 -13.55 -10.99 0.46
N ILE A 74 -12.56 -10.67 1.30
CA ILE A 74 -11.21 -11.23 1.18
C ILE A 74 -11.27 -12.75 1.36
N GLY A 75 -10.72 -13.49 0.40
CA GLY A 75 -10.67 -14.95 0.45
C GLY A 75 -11.97 -15.68 0.08
N ALA A 76 -12.97 -14.96 -0.44
CA ALA A 76 -14.22 -15.55 -0.94
C ALA A 76 -14.29 -15.49 -2.47
N VAL A 77 -15.01 -16.44 -3.07
CA VAL A 77 -15.42 -16.31 -4.48
C VAL A 77 -16.36 -15.13 -4.59
N CYS A 78 -15.98 -14.18 -5.43
CA CYS A 78 -16.71 -12.95 -5.61
C CYS A 78 -17.84 -13.16 -6.66
N VAL A 79 -19.08 -12.85 -6.29
CA VAL A 79 -20.26 -12.92 -7.17
C VAL A 79 -20.75 -11.51 -7.42
N ALA A 80 -20.72 -11.07 -8.68
CA ALA A 80 -21.01 -9.69 -9.06
C ALA A 80 -22.48 -9.33 -8.75
N SER A 81 -22.65 -8.39 -7.83
CA SER A 81 -23.94 -7.80 -7.47
C SER A 81 -23.75 -6.33 -7.11
N SER A 82 -24.83 -5.56 -7.00
CA SER A 82 -24.75 -4.16 -6.57
C SER A 82 -24.20 -3.97 -5.15
N ALA A 83 -24.23 -5.02 -4.31
CA ALA A 83 -23.62 -5.04 -2.98
C ALA A 83 -22.16 -5.54 -2.98
N THR A 84 -21.75 -6.24 -4.03
CA THR A 84 -20.42 -6.86 -4.20
C THR A 84 -20.04 -6.86 -5.68
N ALA A 85 -19.60 -5.73 -6.21
CA ALA A 85 -19.41 -5.56 -7.66
C ALA A 85 -18.16 -6.26 -8.20
N CYS A 86 -17.24 -6.68 -7.31
CA CYS A 86 -16.04 -7.44 -7.68
C CYS A 86 -15.11 -6.70 -8.67
N LEU A 87 -15.12 -5.37 -8.63
CA LEU A 87 -14.36 -4.49 -9.54
C LEU A 87 -12.99 -4.13 -8.98
N ILE A 88 -12.81 -4.22 -7.67
CA ILE A 88 -11.53 -4.05 -6.97
C ILE A 88 -11.26 -5.21 -6.01
N ASP A 89 -10.00 -5.40 -5.64
CA ASP A 89 -9.59 -6.39 -4.65
C ASP A 89 -10.12 -6.05 -3.24
N GLY A 90 -10.38 -7.07 -2.43
CA GLY A 90 -10.91 -6.97 -1.07
C GLY A 90 -10.01 -6.19 -0.10
N LEU A 91 -8.70 -6.14 -0.35
CA LEU A 91 -7.79 -5.29 0.42
C LEU A 91 -8.03 -3.80 0.16
N LEU A 92 -8.36 -3.44 -1.08
CA LEU A 92 -8.64 -2.05 -1.44
C LEU A 92 -10.06 -1.63 -1.03
N SER A 93 -11.04 -2.53 -1.11
CA SER A 93 -12.41 -2.27 -0.65
C SER A 93 -12.54 -2.11 0.87
N ASN A 94 -11.55 -2.59 1.64
CA ASN A 94 -11.46 -2.37 3.08
C ASN A 94 -11.08 -0.91 3.44
N GLY A 95 -10.65 -0.11 2.46
CA GLY A 95 -10.41 1.32 2.66
C GLY A 95 -9.10 1.66 3.36
N THR A 96 -8.20 0.70 3.62
CA THR A 96 -6.86 1.02 4.14
C THR A 96 -5.79 0.36 3.28
N LYS A 97 -4.93 1.16 2.66
CA LYS A 97 -3.81 0.65 1.86
C LYS A 97 -2.59 1.54 2.01
N THR A 98 -1.44 0.90 2.29
CA THR A 98 -0.14 1.57 2.25
C THR A 98 -0.03 2.78 3.22
N GLY A 99 -0.74 2.71 4.36
CA GLY A 99 -0.78 3.77 5.37
C GLY A 99 -1.78 4.89 5.11
N TYR A 100 -2.58 4.79 4.04
CA TYR A 100 -3.64 5.74 3.69
C TYR A 100 -5.02 5.12 3.90
N VAL A 101 -5.95 5.93 4.41
CA VAL A 101 -7.37 5.62 4.43
C VAL A 101 -8.00 6.16 3.15
N MET A 102 -8.69 5.28 2.42
CA MET A 102 -9.41 5.58 1.20
C MET A 102 -10.89 5.43 1.50
N ALA A 103 -11.67 6.42 1.11
CA ALA A 103 -13.12 6.41 1.25
C ALA A 103 -13.74 6.95 -0.04
N THR A 104 -14.87 6.38 -0.44
CA THR A 104 -15.71 6.95 -1.48
C THR A 104 -16.81 7.79 -0.83
N PRO A 105 -17.32 8.83 -1.50
CA PRO A 105 -18.41 9.63 -0.96
C PRO A 105 -19.64 8.75 -0.76
N ILE A 106 -20.03 8.54 0.50
CA ILE A 106 -21.34 7.93 0.82
C ILE A 106 -22.43 8.99 0.65
N PRO A 107 -23.57 8.67 0.01
CA PRO A 107 -24.72 9.57 -0.02
C PRO A 107 -25.18 9.85 1.42
N GLY A 108 -24.83 11.02 1.96
CA GLY A 108 -25.32 11.53 3.24
C GLY A 108 -24.45 11.32 4.50
N GLY A 109 -23.15 10.97 4.40
CA GLY A 109 -22.29 10.79 5.59
C GLY A 109 -20.98 11.57 5.54
N LEU A 110 -20.74 12.36 6.59
CA LEU A 110 -19.52 13.13 6.84
C LEU A 110 -18.33 12.18 7.13
N GLY A 111 -17.22 12.40 6.40
CA GLY A 111 -15.83 12.22 6.85
C GLY A 111 -15.40 10.83 7.34
#